data_AF-A0A4Q2UM55-F1
#
_entry.id   AF-A0A4Q2UM55-F1
#
_cell.length_a   1.000
_cell.length_b   1.000
_cell.length_c   1.000
_cell.angle_alpha   90.00
_cell.angle_beta   90.00
_cell.angle_gamma   90.00
#
_symmetry.space_group_name_H-M   'P 1'
#
loop_
_entity.id
_entity.type
_entity.pdbx_description
1 polymer ?
#
loop_
_entity_poly.entity_id
_entity_poly.type
_entity_poly.pdbx_seq_one_letter_code
_entity_poly.pdbx_strand_id
1 'polypeptide(L)'
;MKTITFSIDLKSFCLGALTLGGVLVLANFTPASQRQPEPDVIDTRRFQAVSSERESIILDTKTGRFVISPSYIGKPRWIQGDFESIQQGEKR
;
A
#
# COMPACT_ATOMS: atom_id res chain seq x y z
N MET A 1 54.73 9.34 -25.64
CA MET A 1 53.26 9.52 -25.53
C MET A 1 53.01 10.97 -25.13
N LYS A 2 52.14 11.70 -25.82
CA LYS A 2 51.84 13.10 -25.47
C LYS A 2 50.89 13.12 -24.28
N THR A 3 51.31 13.74 -23.19
CA THR A 3 50.48 13.96 -22.01
C THR A 3 49.50 15.08 -22.30
N ILE A 4 48.20 14.80 -22.20
CA ILE A 4 47.14 15.80 -22.33
C ILE A 4 46.76 16.25 -20.92
N THR A 5 46.97 17.52 -20.62
CA THR A 5 46.65 18.12 -19.32
C THR A 5 45.22 18.64 -19.35
N PHE A 6 44.34 18.07 -18.51
CA PHE A 6 42.98 18.55 -18.33
C PHE A 6 42.90 19.43 -17.08
N SER A 7 42.51 20.68 -17.24
CA SER A 7 42.17 21.59 -16.14
C SER A 7 40.66 21.61 -15.96
N ILE A 8 40.16 21.04 -14.87
CA ILE A 8 38.75 21.08 -14.50
C ILE A 8 38.55 22.26 -13.55
N ASP A 9 37.70 23.20 -13.95
CA ASP A 9 37.26 24.28 -13.07
C ASP A 9 36.34 23.74 -11.98
N LEU A 10 36.67 24.03 -10.73
CA LEU A 10 35.96 23.54 -9.55
C LEU A 10 34.49 23.95 -9.56
N LYS A 11 34.17 25.17 -10.03
CA LYS A 11 32.78 25.65 -10.09
C LYS A 11 31.96 24.82 -11.08
N SER A 12 32.53 24.55 -12.24
CA SER A 12 31.92 23.72 -13.28
C SER A 12 31.74 22.27 -12.84
N PHE A 13 32.70 21.72 -12.09
CA PHE A 13 32.60 20.39 -11.48
C PHE A 13 31.48 20.32 -10.43
N CYS A 14 31.43 21.27 -9.49
CA CYS A 14 30.39 21.33 -8.47
C CYS A 14 29.01 21.52 -9.07
N LEU A 15 28.88 22.37 -10.11
CA LEU A 15 27.62 22.55 -10.83
C LEU A 15 27.19 21.21 -11.45
N GLY A 16 28.07 20.54 -12.19
CA GLY A 16 27.77 19.24 -12.80
C GLY A 16 27.38 18.16 -11.79
N ALA A 17 28.07 18.09 -10.65
CA ALA A 17 27.76 17.15 -9.58
C ALA A 17 26.36 17.41 -8.97
N LEU A 18 26.00 18.68 -8.75
CA LEU A 18 24.67 19.06 -8.26
C LEU A 18 23.57 18.72 -9.27
N THR A 19 23.79 18.93 -10.57
CA THR A 19 22.81 18.59 -11.60
C THR A 19 22.58 17.08 -11.66
N LEU A 20 23.65 16.28 -11.68
CA LEU A 20 23.58 14.82 -11.67
C LEU A 20 22.89 14.30 -10.40
N GLY A 21 23.24 14.83 -9.24
CA GLY A 21 22.60 14.50 -7.97
C GLY A 21 21.10 14.83 -7.98
N GLY A 22 20.73 16.02 -8.45
CA GLY A 22 19.32 16.42 -8.56
C GLY A 22 18.50 15.52 -9.48
N VAL A 23 19.03 15.17 -10.65
CA VAL A 23 18.38 14.25 -11.60
C VAL A 23 18.20 12.86 -10.98
N LEU A 24 19.23 12.34 -10.30
CA LEU A 24 19.14 11.03 -9.64
C LEU A 24 18.11 11.03 -8.50
N VAL A 25 18.04 12.11 -7.71
CA VAL A 25 17.02 12.26 -6.67
C VAL A 25 15.62 12.29 -7.27
N LEU A 26 15.40 13.04 -8.36
CA LEU A 26 14.11 13.11 -9.03
C LEU A 26 13.73 11.78 -9.70
N ALA A 27 14.68 11.09 -10.31
CA ALA A 27 14.46 9.79 -10.97
C ALA A 27 14.18 8.67 -9.97
N ASN A 28 14.73 8.75 -8.76
CA ASN A 28 14.49 7.77 -7.67
C ASN A 28 13.43 8.26 -6.67
N PHE A 29 12.78 9.40 -6.95
CA PHE A 29 11.72 9.90 -6.11
C PHE A 29 10.50 8.98 -6.28
N THR A 30 10.21 8.18 -5.26
CA THR A 30 8.94 7.48 -5.16
C THR A 30 7.94 8.46 -4.55
N PRO A 31 6.94 8.95 -5.31
CA PRO A 31 5.94 9.84 -4.73
C PRO A 31 5.22 9.10 -3.60
N ALA A 32 5.07 9.75 -2.44
CA ALA A 32 4.32 9.20 -1.31
C ALA A 32 2.88 8.80 -1.70
N SER A 33 2.38 9.32 -2.82
CA SER A 33 1.10 8.97 -3.45
C SER A 33 1.02 7.54 -3.99
N GLN A 34 2.13 6.81 -4.17
CA GLN A 34 2.06 5.36 -4.47
C GLN A 34 1.68 4.50 -3.25
N ARG A 35 1.63 5.09 -2.05
CA ARG A 35 0.98 4.49 -0.86
C ARG A 35 -0.42 5.00 -0.61
N GLN A 36 -0.90 5.92 -1.43
CA GLN A 36 -2.32 6.18 -1.46
C GLN A 36 -2.88 5.10 -2.38
N PRO A 37 -3.72 4.16 -1.88
CA PRO A 37 -4.55 3.41 -2.83
C PRO A 37 -5.18 4.47 -3.74
N GLU A 38 -5.21 4.20 -5.05
CA GLU A 38 -5.98 5.00 -6.00
C GLU A 38 -7.28 5.41 -5.30
N PRO A 39 -7.79 6.65 -5.45
CA PRO A 39 -9.16 6.90 -5.08
C PRO A 39 -9.96 5.93 -5.93
N ASP A 40 -10.29 4.80 -5.30
CA ASP A 40 -10.96 3.65 -5.87
C ASP A 40 -12.07 4.30 -6.68
N VAL A 41 -12.15 3.98 -7.97
CA VAL A 41 -13.46 3.96 -8.61
C VAL A 41 -14.34 3.35 -7.55
N ILE A 42 -15.24 4.15 -6.94
CA ILE A 42 -15.92 3.74 -5.72
C ILE A 42 -16.75 2.54 -6.15
N ASP A 43 -16.15 1.37 -6.05
CA ASP A 43 -16.77 0.11 -6.33
C ASP A 43 -17.55 -0.16 -5.06
N THR A 44 -18.63 0.62 -4.94
CA THR A 44 -19.63 0.58 -3.87
C THR A 44 -20.22 -0.83 -3.69
N ARG A 45 -19.88 -1.77 -4.59
CA ARG A 45 -20.29 -3.17 -4.59
C ARG A 45 -19.20 -4.15 -4.13
N ARG A 46 -17.96 -3.71 -3.95
CA ARG A 46 -16.84 -4.59 -3.56
C ARG A 46 -16.90 -4.99 -2.09
N PHE A 47 -17.30 -4.08 -1.22
CA PHE A 47 -17.41 -4.35 0.20
C PHE A 47 -18.87 -4.24 0.65
N GLN A 48 -19.40 -5.31 1.23
CA GLN A 48 -20.72 -5.32 1.85
C GLN A 48 -20.56 -5.38 3.36
N ALA A 49 -21.11 -4.39 4.06
CA ALA A 49 -21.15 -4.39 5.52
C ALA A 49 -22.56 -4.77 5.99
N VAL A 50 -22.65 -5.73 6.89
CA VAL A 50 -23.90 -6.12 7.57
C VAL A 50 -23.66 -6.00 9.06
N SER A 51 -24.53 -5.28 9.76
CA SER A 51 -24.45 -5.11 11.21
C SER A 51 -25.67 -5.73 11.89
N SER A 52 -25.42 -6.46 12.97
CA SER A 52 -26.40 -7.07 13.86
C SER A 52 -26.12 -6.60 15.29
N GLU A 53 -27.06 -6.82 16.20
CA GLU A 53 -26.95 -6.42 17.61
C GLU A 53 -25.71 -7.05 18.29
N ARG A 54 -25.31 -8.25 17.87
CA ARG A 54 -24.20 -9.01 18.47
C ARG A 54 -22.85 -8.84 17.75
N GLU A 55 -22.86 -8.49 16.47
CA GLU A 55 -21.65 -8.42 15.65
C GLU A 55 -21.86 -7.62 14.36
N SER A 56 -20.77 -7.11 13.80
CA SER A 56 -20.73 -6.51 12.48
C SER A 56 -19.78 -7.28 11.58
N ILE A 57 -20.19 -7.53 10.34
CA ILE A 57 -19.43 -8.29 9.35
C ILE A 57 -19.16 -7.38 8.15
N ILE A 58 -17.91 -7.38 7.68
CA ILE A 58 -17.51 -6.72 6.43
C ILE A 58 -17.03 -7.80 5.47
N LEU A 59 -17.70 -7.96 4.33
CA LEU A 59 -17.41 -8.95 3.30
C LEU A 59 -16.80 -8.29 2.06
N ASP A 60 -15.66 -8.79 1.58
CA ASP A 60 -15.10 -8.50 0.26
C ASP A 60 -15.75 -9.47 -0.77
N THR A 61 -16.75 -8.98 -1.51
CA THR A 61 -17.53 -9.77 -2.47
C THR A 61 -16.69 -10.26 -3.65
N LYS A 62 -15.51 -9.67 -3.88
CA LYS A 62 -14.59 -10.09 -4.95
C LYS A 62 -13.71 -11.27 -4.56
N THR A 63 -13.33 -11.35 -3.28
CA THR A 63 -12.38 -12.37 -2.80
C THR A 63 -12.99 -13.39 -1.84
N GLY A 64 -14.24 -13.19 -1.39
CA GLY A 64 -14.88 -14.04 -0.39
C GLY A 64 -14.32 -13.86 1.03
N ARG A 65 -13.32 -12.99 1.21
CA ARG A 65 -12.71 -12.71 2.52
C ARG A 65 -13.64 -11.80 3.32
N PHE A 66 -13.67 -12.01 4.63
CA PHE A 66 -14.48 -11.19 5.51
C PHE A 66 -13.79 -10.88 6.85
N VAL A 67 -14.30 -9.86 7.51
CA VAL A 67 -13.90 -9.42 8.84
C VAL A 67 -15.11 -9.47 9.75
N ILE A 68 -15.00 -10.15 10.90
CA ILE A 68 -15.99 -10.10 11.97
C ILE A 68 -15.50 -9.14 13.05
N SER A 69 -16.34 -8.16 13.37
CA SER A 69 -16.18 -7.25 14.50
C SER A 69 -17.26 -7.56 15.53
N PRO A 70 -16.95 -8.29 16.60
CA PRO A 70 -17.94 -8.65 17.60
C PRO A 70 -18.30 -7.43 18.48
N SER A 71 -19.57 -7.29 18.85
CA SER A 71 -20.10 -6.12 19.58
C SER A 71 -19.81 -6.14 21.09
N TYR A 72 -18.90 -7.00 21.58
CA TYR A 72 -18.59 -7.07 23.01
C TYR A 72 -17.65 -5.95 23.47
N ILE A 73 -17.74 -5.62 24.76
CA ILE A 73 -16.85 -4.68 25.46
C ILE A 73 -15.42 -5.25 25.45
N GLY A 74 -14.64 -4.92 24.44
CA GLY A 74 -13.28 -5.41 24.25
C GLY A 74 -12.68 -4.86 22.96
N LYS A 75 -11.35 -4.91 22.82
CA LYS A 75 -10.67 -4.39 21.62
C LYS A 75 -11.17 -5.15 20.39
N PRO A 76 -11.61 -4.45 19.32
CA PRO A 76 -12.03 -5.11 18.08
C PRO A 76 -10.88 -5.98 17.58
N ARG A 77 -11.13 -7.28 17.45
CA ARG A 77 -10.16 -8.22 16.88
C ARG A 77 -10.45 -8.36 15.40
N TRP A 78 -9.42 -8.16 14.60
CA TRP A 78 -9.48 -8.47 13.18
C TRP A 78 -9.42 -9.98 13.03
N ILE A 79 -10.55 -10.60 12.66
CA ILE A 79 -10.61 -12.02 12.31
C ILE A 79 -10.73 -12.08 10.80
N GLN A 80 -9.66 -12.46 10.12
CA GLN A 80 -9.67 -12.72 8.68
C GLN A 80 -9.92 -14.22 8.48
N GLY A 81 -11.07 -14.56 7.91
CA GLY A 81 -11.44 -15.93 7.58
C GLY A 81 -11.74 -16.10 6.10
N ASP A 82 -11.55 -17.31 5.59
CA ASP A 82 -12.13 -17.77 4.34
C ASP A 82 -13.44 -18.51 4.64
N PHE A 83 -14.49 -18.22 3.87
CA PHE A 83 -15.82 -18.78 4.07
C PHE A 83 -15.80 -20.31 3.99
N GLU A 84 -15.02 -20.87 3.06
CA GLU A 84 -14.91 -22.31 2.85
C GLU A 84 -14.29 -23.02 4.06
N SER A 85 -13.29 -22.40 4.68
CA SER A 85 -12.59 -22.95 5.84
C SER A 85 -13.49 -23.05 7.08
N ILE A 86 -14.43 -22.12 7.22
CA ILE A 86 -15.35 -22.06 8.36
C ILE A 86 -16.53 -23.01 8.15
N GLN A 87 -17.09 -23.08 6.93
CA GLN A 87 -18.18 -23.99 6.62
C GLN A 87 -17.78 -25.48 6.74
N GLN A 88 -16.51 -25.82 6.45
CA GLN A 88 -16.02 -27.20 6.61
C GLN A 88 -15.79 -27.58 8.08
N GLY A 89 -15.47 -26.62 8.95
CA GLY A 89 -15.30 -26.84 10.39
C GLY A 89 -16.60 -27.14 11.13
N GLU A 90 -17.74 -26.65 10.63
CA GLU A 90 -19.06 -26.85 11.26
C GLU A 90 -19.71 -28.21 10.92
N LYS A 91 -19.21 -28.91 9.89
CA LYS A 91 -19.72 -30.23 9.47
C LYS A 91 -19.05 -31.43 10.15
N ARG A 92 -18.22 -31.23 11.17
CA ARG A 92 -17.56 -32.29 11.93
C ARG A 92 -18.05 -32.38 13.36
#